data_AF-A0A946X2L9-F1
#
_entry.id   AF-A0A946X2L9-F1
#
_cell.length_a   1.000
_cell.length_b   1.000
_cell.length_c   1.000
_cell.angle_alpha   90.00
_cell.angle_beta   90.00
_cell.angle_gamma   90.00
#
_symmetry.space_group_name_H-M   'P 1'
#
loop_
_entity.id
_entity.type
_entity.pdbx_description
1 polymer ?
#
loop_
_entity_poly.entity_id
_entity_poly.type
_entity_poly.pdbx_seq_one_letter_code
_entity_poly.pdbx_strand_id
1 'polypeptide(L)'
;MTTRHTAARPAGAALLMVLTLAVGCAGGGRIDAYNDFAVAAARNRLWGEAAVRWEQALDLDSGDERIWNNLGVAYEAEERFEDAIHAYTQATDLDPENSHFIRNLRRCERNRDRTASMGDTPDLPDEDELDDGSDLEDADLDDDLDYPRGSRDDL
;
A
#
# COMPACT_ATOMS: atom_id res chain seq x y z
N MET A 1 3.80 37.90 -61.89
CA MET A 1 2.92 38.78 -61.08
C MET A 1 1.91 37.85 -60.40
N THR A 2 1.85 37.65 -59.08
CA THR A 2 2.43 38.37 -57.95
C THR A 2 2.45 37.41 -56.74
N THR A 3 3.66 37.26 -56.18
CA THR A 3 4.05 36.93 -54.78
C THR A 3 3.27 35.92 -53.94
N ARG A 4 4.00 34.84 -53.61
CA ARG A 4 3.90 34.07 -52.36
C ARG A 4 3.83 35.04 -51.16
N HIS A 5 2.82 34.89 -50.31
CA HIS A 5 2.84 35.46 -48.96
C HIS A 5 3.46 34.45 -47.98
N THR A 6 4.57 34.89 -47.44
CA THR A 6 5.39 34.30 -46.39
C THR A 6 4.67 34.30 -45.04
N ALA A 7 4.90 33.22 -44.29
CA ALA A 7 5.15 33.13 -42.85
C ALA A 7 4.24 33.86 -41.86
N ALA A 8 3.70 33.10 -40.89
CA ALA A 8 4.17 33.19 -39.50
C ALA A 8 3.49 32.10 -38.66
N ARG A 9 4.28 31.15 -38.14
CA ARG A 9 3.90 30.36 -36.96
C ARG A 9 4.21 31.23 -35.74
N PRO A 10 3.26 31.50 -34.82
CA PRO A 10 3.65 31.88 -33.47
C PRO A 10 4.02 30.59 -32.71
N ALA A 11 5.32 30.42 -32.51
CA ALA A 11 5.83 29.69 -31.35
C ALA A 11 5.61 30.58 -30.12
N GLY A 12 5.15 30.01 -29.02
CA GLY A 12 5.20 30.68 -27.72
C GLY A 12 4.00 30.41 -26.83
N ALA A 13 4.26 29.58 -25.82
CA ALA A 13 3.82 29.75 -24.44
C ALA A 13 2.33 30.08 -24.18
N ALA A 14 1.64 29.14 -23.53
CA ALA A 14 1.40 29.27 -22.10
C ALA A 14 0.72 28.00 -21.61
N LEU A 15 1.40 27.31 -20.69
CA LEU A 15 0.84 26.40 -19.72
C LEU A 15 -0.32 27.13 -19.02
N LEU A 16 -1.56 26.92 -19.46
CA LEU A 16 -2.73 27.30 -18.67
C LEU A 16 -2.90 26.22 -17.60
N MET A 17 -2.02 26.27 -16.58
CA MET A 17 -2.42 25.93 -15.23
C MET A 17 -3.62 26.81 -14.91
N VAL A 18 -4.82 26.29 -15.14
CA VAL A 18 -6.03 26.93 -14.64
C VAL A 18 -6.00 26.73 -13.14
N LEU A 19 -5.38 27.70 -12.47
CA LEU A 19 -5.57 28.02 -11.07
C LEU A 19 -7.04 28.39 -10.88
N THR A 20 -7.93 27.40 -10.78
CA THR A 20 -9.29 27.64 -10.29
C THR A 20 -9.22 27.86 -8.80
N LEU A 21 -9.08 29.14 -8.46
CA LEU A 21 -9.80 29.85 -7.41
C LEU A 21 -10.08 29.04 -6.14
N ALA A 22 -9.36 29.42 -5.09
CA ALA A 22 -9.73 29.24 -3.70
C ALA A 22 -11.25 29.43 -3.51
N VAL A 23 -11.97 28.32 -3.34
CA VAL A 23 -13.30 28.32 -2.75
C VAL A 23 -13.08 28.53 -1.25
N GLY A 24 -13.27 29.77 -0.83
CA GLY A 24 -13.14 30.19 0.55
C GLY A 24 -14.03 29.38 1.50
N CYS A 25 -13.39 28.85 2.54
CA CYS A 25 -13.88 28.85 3.92
C CYS A 25 -15.32 28.37 4.18
N ALA A 26 -15.76 27.30 3.52
CA ALA A 26 -16.93 26.52 3.95
C ALA A 26 -16.73 25.00 3.83
N GLY A 27 -15.60 24.54 3.28
CA GLY A 27 -15.29 23.12 3.05
C GLY A 27 -14.88 22.38 4.33
N GLY A 28 -14.10 23.02 5.21
CA GLY A 28 -13.49 22.36 6.38
C GLY A 28 -14.49 21.64 7.28
N GLY A 29 -15.59 22.29 7.67
CA GLY A 29 -16.59 21.65 8.54
C GLY A 29 -17.31 20.45 7.91
N ARG A 30 -17.36 20.37 6.57
CA ARG A 30 -17.94 19.20 5.88
C ARG A 30 -16.90 18.08 5.75
N ILE A 31 -15.64 18.43 5.49
CA ILE A 31 -14.50 17.49 5.48
C ILE A 31 -14.37 16.84 6.86
N ASP A 32 -14.41 17.63 7.93
CA ASP A 32 -14.34 17.14 9.31
C ASP A 32 -15.50 16.18 9.61
N ALA A 33 -16.73 16.53 9.20
CA ALA A 33 -17.90 15.67 9.39
C ALA A 33 -17.79 14.33 8.63
N TYR A 34 -17.25 14.34 7.40
CA TYR A 34 -17.00 13.11 6.66
C TYR A 34 -15.91 12.27 7.32
N ASN A 35 -14.82 12.90 7.76
CA ASN A 35 -13.73 12.20 8.44
C ASN A 35 -14.18 11.59 9.78
N ASP A 36 -14.96 12.33 10.58
CA ASP A 36 -15.49 11.84 11.85
C ASP A 36 -16.41 10.63 11.65
N PHE A 37 -17.30 10.69 10.65
CA PHE A 37 -18.12 9.54 10.29
C PHE A 37 -17.25 8.36 9.85
N ALA A 38 -16.29 8.59 8.95
CA ALA A 38 -15.45 7.55 8.40
C ALA A 38 -14.63 6.85 9.49
N VAL A 39 -14.06 7.61 10.43
CA VAL A 39 -13.34 7.07 11.59
C VAL A 39 -14.27 6.26 12.48
N ALA A 40 -15.51 6.70 12.71
CA ALA A 40 -16.49 5.94 13.47
C ALA A 40 -16.88 4.63 12.75
N ALA A 41 -17.10 4.68 11.43
CA ALA A 41 -17.39 3.50 10.60
C ALA A 41 -16.23 2.50 10.62
N ALA A 42 -14.99 2.97 10.44
CA ALA A 42 -13.77 2.16 10.49
C ALA A 42 -13.59 1.47 11.85
N ARG A 43 -13.87 2.17 12.97
CA ARG A 43 -13.86 1.56 14.32
C ARG A 43 -14.87 0.42 14.47
N ASN A 44 -15.96 0.45 13.71
CA ASN A 44 -16.96 -0.60 13.65
C ASN A 44 -16.70 -1.62 12.52
N ARG A 45 -15.51 -1.59 11.88
CA ARG A 45 -15.11 -2.44 10.75
C ARG A 45 -16.00 -2.30 9.50
N LEU A 46 -16.70 -1.17 9.37
CA LEU A 46 -17.47 -0.82 8.18
C LEU A 46 -16.53 -0.12 7.19
N TRP A 47 -15.59 -0.87 6.63
CA TRP A 47 -14.48 -0.32 5.84
C TRP A 47 -14.94 0.35 4.55
N GLY A 48 -15.86 -0.26 3.80
CA GLY A 48 -16.40 0.36 2.58
C GLY A 48 -17.19 1.64 2.83
N GLU A 49 -17.96 1.72 3.92
CA GLU A 49 -18.64 2.95 4.30
C GLU A 49 -17.63 4.04 4.69
N ALA A 50 -16.56 3.68 5.40
CA ALA A 50 -15.49 4.59 5.74
C ALA A 50 -14.77 5.11 4.48
N ALA A 51 -14.44 4.21 3.54
CA ALA A 51 -13.81 4.55 2.27
C ALA A 51 -14.64 5.58 1.49
N VAL A 52 -15.95 5.34 1.30
CA VAL A 52 -16.85 6.27 0.60
C VAL A 52 -16.85 7.65 1.25
N ARG A 53 -16.78 7.74 2.58
CA ARG A 53 -16.75 9.04 3.26
C ARG A 53 -15.40 9.74 3.14
N TRP A 54 -14.30 9.01 3.19
CA TRP A 54 -12.98 9.60 2.93
C TRP A 54 -12.83 10.04 1.46
N GLU A 55 -13.35 9.28 0.49
CA GLU A 55 -13.44 9.72 -0.92
C GLU A 55 -14.22 11.04 -1.04
N GLN A 56 -15.39 11.13 -0.39
CA GLN A 56 -16.19 12.37 -0.37
C GLN A 56 -15.45 13.55 0.30
N ALA A 57 -14.59 13.28 1.28
CA ALA A 57 -13.76 14.32 1.89
C ALA A 57 -12.66 14.78 0.91
N LEU A 58 -12.04 13.86 0.18
CA LEU A 58 -11.00 14.14 -0.82
C LEU A 58 -11.54 14.84 -2.07
N ASP A 59 -12.80 14.61 -2.43
CA ASP A 59 -13.51 15.37 -3.48
C ASP A 59 -13.64 16.87 -3.14
N LEU A 60 -13.64 17.21 -1.84
CA LEU A 60 -13.69 18.59 -1.36
C LEU A 60 -12.30 19.19 -1.19
N ASP A 61 -11.37 18.42 -0.65
CA ASP A 61 -9.98 18.80 -0.48
C ASP A 61 -9.07 17.56 -0.59
N SER A 62 -8.36 17.47 -1.70
CA SER A 62 -7.42 16.40 -1.97
C SER A 62 -6.05 16.62 -1.30
N GLY A 63 -5.88 17.68 -0.50
CA GLY A 63 -4.62 18.08 0.09
C GLY A 63 -4.34 17.54 1.51
N ASP A 64 -5.30 16.86 2.16
CA ASP A 64 -5.07 16.26 3.48
C ASP A 64 -4.49 14.85 3.34
N GLU A 65 -3.18 14.74 3.56
CA GLU A 65 -2.39 13.51 3.48
C GLU A 65 -2.89 12.42 4.45
N ARG A 66 -3.49 12.81 5.59
CA ARG A 66 -3.98 11.86 6.59
C ARG A 66 -5.25 11.18 6.10
N ILE A 67 -6.10 11.89 5.37
CA ILE A 67 -7.32 11.32 4.77
C ILE A 67 -6.94 10.29 3.70
N TRP A 68 -5.96 10.60 2.85
CA TRP A 68 -5.41 9.64 1.89
C TRP A 68 -4.86 8.38 2.56
N ASN A 69 -4.07 8.54 3.63
CA ASN A 69 -3.57 7.38 4.37
C ASN A 69 -4.70 6.55 5.00
N ASN A 70 -5.73 7.19 5.55
CA ASN A 70 -6.86 6.49 6.14
C ASN A 70 -7.69 5.73 5.09
N LEU A 71 -7.89 6.33 3.91
CA LEU A 71 -8.52 5.67 2.77
C LEU A 71 -7.74 4.41 2.35
N GLY A 72 -6.40 4.50 2.31
CA GLY A 72 -5.53 3.35 2.07
C GLY A 72 -5.73 2.22 3.09
N VAL A 73 -5.90 2.55 4.37
CA VAL A 73 -6.21 1.55 5.42
C VAL A 73 -7.56 0.88 5.18
N ALA A 74 -8.60 1.63 4.79
CA ALA A 74 -9.90 1.04 4.48
C ALA A 74 -9.84 0.09 3.28
N TYR A 75 -9.18 0.48 2.19
CA TYR A 75 -9.03 -0.39 1.02
C TYR A 75 -8.20 -1.64 1.34
N GLU A 76 -7.12 -1.51 2.12
CA GLU A 76 -6.32 -2.66 2.55
C GLU A 76 -7.14 -3.63 3.41
N ALA A 77 -8.03 -3.11 4.25
CA ALA A 77 -8.94 -3.93 5.06
C ALA A 77 -10.02 -4.65 4.23
N GLU A 78 -10.29 -4.18 3.02
CA GLU A 78 -11.14 -4.84 2.02
C GLU A 78 -10.33 -5.69 1.01
N GLU A 79 -9.03 -5.89 1.24
CA GLU A 79 -8.12 -6.61 0.33
C GLU A 79 -8.00 -5.98 -1.07
N ARG A 80 -8.39 -4.71 -1.21
CA ARG A 80 -8.26 -3.91 -2.45
C ARG A 80 -6.87 -3.28 -2.49
N PHE A 81 -5.85 -4.10 -2.67
CA PHE A 81 -4.47 -3.67 -2.48
C PHE A 81 -3.99 -2.62 -3.49
N GLU A 82 -4.45 -2.66 -4.74
CA GLU A 82 -4.09 -1.68 -5.76
C GLU A 82 -4.63 -0.28 -5.41
N ASP A 83 -5.89 -0.20 -4.99
CA ASP A 83 -6.53 1.04 -4.55
C ASP A 83 -5.86 1.57 -3.28
N ALA A 84 -5.53 0.68 -2.34
CA ALA A 84 -4.82 1.02 -1.13
C ALA A 84 -3.43 1.59 -1.40
N ILE A 85 -2.67 0.96 -2.29
CA ILE A 85 -1.34 1.44 -2.72
C ILE A 85 -1.47 2.82 -3.34
N HIS A 86 -2.44 3.05 -4.24
CA HIS A 86 -2.66 4.37 -4.82
C HIS A 86 -2.92 5.44 -3.75
N ALA A 87 -3.81 5.17 -2.81
CA ALA A 87 -4.13 6.10 -1.73
C ALA A 87 -2.92 6.38 -0.81
N TYR A 88 -2.16 5.35 -0.44
CA TYR A 88 -0.93 5.53 0.34
C TYR A 88 0.15 6.30 -0.44
N THR A 89 0.26 6.11 -1.76
CA THR A 89 1.17 6.88 -2.61
C THR A 89 0.81 8.37 -2.60
N GLN A 90 -0.48 8.72 -2.71
CA GLN A 90 -0.90 10.12 -2.58
C GLN A 90 -0.52 10.71 -1.21
N ALA A 91 -0.70 9.97 -0.12
CA ALA A 91 -0.27 10.41 1.20
C ALA A 91 1.25 10.65 1.29
N THR A 92 2.07 9.76 0.71
CA THR A 92 3.54 9.93 0.68
C THR A 92 4.00 11.04 -0.26
N ASP A 93 3.25 11.33 -1.33
CA ASP A 93 3.58 12.42 -2.25
C ASP A 93 3.31 13.80 -1.60
N LEU A 94 2.27 13.89 -0.76
CA LEU A 94 1.93 15.09 -0.01
C LEU A 94 2.86 15.32 1.19
N ASP A 95 3.22 14.27 1.93
CA ASP A 95 4.18 14.33 3.05
C ASP A 95 5.24 13.21 2.93
N PRO A 96 6.32 13.45 2.17
CA PRO A 96 7.35 12.45 1.90
C PRO A 96 8.27 12.17 3.09
N GLU A 97 8.25 13.01 4.14
CA GLU A 97 9.06 12.80 5.35
C GLU A 97 8.32 11.93 6.39
N ASN A 98 7.03 11.65 6.16
CA ASN A 98 6.23 10.87 7.08
C ASN A 98 6.57 9.37 7.01
N SER A 99 7.43 8.94 7.94
CA SER A 99 7.81 7.54 8.03
C SER A 99 6.63 6.57 8.27
N HIS A 100 5.48 7.04 8.78
CA HIS A 100 4.30 6.20 8.93
C HIS A 100 3.64 5.88 7.59
N PHE A 101 3.47 6.88 6.71
CA PHE A 101 2.87 6.66 5.37
C PHE A 101 3.74 5.76 4.52
N ILE A 102 5.06 6.00 4.51
CA ILE A 102 6.03 5.15 3.79
C ILE A 102 5.97 3.70 4.28
N ARG A 103 5.83 3.50 5.60
CA ARG A 103 5.72 2.17 6.19
C ARG A 103 4.42 1.47 5.78
N ASN A 104 3.30 2.20 5.75
CA ASN A 104 2.01 1.68 5.33
C ASN A 104 2.01 1.29 3.85
N LEU A 105 2.52 2.16 2.96
CA LEU A 105 2.69 1.86 1.53
C LEU A 105 3.51 0.58 1.33
N ARG A 106 4.72 0.52 1.91
CA ARG A 106 5.60 -0.66 1.79
C ARG A 106 4.96 -1.93 2.37
N ARG A 107 4.18 -1.83 3.45
CA ARG A 107 3.44 -2.98 4.00
C ARG A 107 2.38 -3.44 3.00
N CYS A 108 1.63 -2.52 2.42
CA CYS A 108 0.57 -2.82 1.48
C CYS A 108 1.11 -3.48 0.21
N GLU A 109 2.23 -3.00 -0.35
CA GLU A 109 2.90 -3.62 -1.50
C GLU A 109 3.29 -5.08 -1.23
N ARG A 110 3.87 -5.36 -0.05
CA ARG A 110 4.19 -6.75 0.34
C ARG A 110 2.95 -7.63 0.49
N ASN A 111 1.85 -7.07 1.00
CA ASN A 111 0.59 -7.80 1.15
C ASN A 111 -0.02 -8.14 -0.22
N ARG A 112 0.02 -7.20 -1.18
CA ARG A 112 -0.35 -7.44 -2.57
C ARG A 112 0.48 -8.57 -3.19
N ASP A 113 1.81 -8.49 -3.07
CA ASP A 113 2.70 -9.48 -3.69
C ASP A 113 2.52 -10.87 -3.07
N ARG A 114 2.31 -10.95 -1.76
CA ARG A 114 2.00 -12.20 -1.06
C ARG A 114 0.69 -12.82 -1.55
N THR A 115 -0.35 -12.02 -1.73
CA THR A 115 -1.66 -12.52 -2.18
C THR A 115 -1.63 -12.94 -3.65
N ALA A 116 -0.86 -12.23 -4.49
CA ALA A 116 -0.56 -12.66 -5.85
C ALA A 116 0.23 -13.99 -5.88
N SER A 117 1.26 -14.13 -5.05
CA SER A 117 2.06 -15.36 -4.94
C SER A 117 1.30 -16.54 -4.34
N MET A 118 0.24 -16.33 -3.55
CA MET A 118 -0.62 -17.41 -3.07
C MET A 118 -1.60 -17.94 -4.12
N GLY A 119 -1.75 -17.22 -5.25
CA GLY A 119 -2.44 -17.69 -6.45
C GLY A 119 -1.57 -18.60 -7.34
N ASP A 120 -0.25 -18.47 -7.26
CA ASP A 120 0.72 -19.36 -7.88
C ASP A 120 1.30 -20.29 -6.80
N THR A 121 0.69 -21.47 -6.59
CA THR A 121 1.44 -22.56 -5.94
C THR A 121 2.77 -22.70 -6.67
N PRO A 122 3.93 -22.62 -5.99
CA PRO A 122 5.21 -22.87 -6.64
C PRO A 122 5.13 -24.22 -7.32
N ASP A 123 5.43 -24.26 -8.61
CA ASP A 123 5.64 -25.50 -9.34
C ASP A 123 6.68 -26.27 -8.53
N LEU A 124 6.24 -27.31 -7.81
CA LEU A 124 7.17 -28.18 -7.11
C LEU A 124 8.00 -28.82 -8.23
N PRO A 125 9.34 -28.79 -8.14
CA PRO A 125 10.17 -29.40 -9.17
C PRO A 125 9.68 -30.83 -9.40
N ASP A 126 9.53 -31.22 -10.67
CA ASP A 126 9.16 -32.57 -11.05
C ASP A 126 10.00 -33.56 -10.23
N GLU A 127 9.37 -34.55 -9.59
CA GLU A 127 10.04 -35.49 -8.66
C GLU A 127 11.18 -36.30 -9.31
N ASP A 128 11.38 -36.13 -10.62
CA ASP A 128 12.46 -36.70 -11.43
C ASP A 128 13.77 -35.87 -11.41
N GLU A 129 13.82 -34.70 -10.74
CA GLU A 129 15.06 -33.93 -10.48
C GLU A 129 15.73 -34.29 -9.13
N LEU A 130 15.37 -35.43 -8.53
CA LEU A 130 16.15 -36.08 -7.48
C LEU A 130 17.12 -37.08 -8.13
N ASP A 131 18.06 -36.57 -8.93
CA ASP A 131 19.19 -37.34 -9.43
C ASP A 131 20.42 -37.16 -8.52
N ASP A 132 20.98 -38.31 -8.16
CA ASP A 132 22.25 -38.68 -7.55
C ASP A 132 23.01 -37.61 -6.71
N GLY A 133 23.37 -37.85 -5.46
CA GLY A 133 24.12 -39.01 -4.99
C GLY A 133 25.36 -38.52 -4.25
N SER A 134 25.84 -39.33 -3.31
CA SER A 134 27.15 -39.26 -2.63
C SER A 134 27.33 -38.33 -1.41
N ASP A 135 27.74 -38.98 -0.32
CA ASP A 135 28.63 -38.50 0.74
C ASP A 135 28.05 -37.92 2.05
N LEU A 136 27.24 -38.72 2.74
CA LEU A 136 27.34 -38.79 4.20
C LEU A 136 27.91 -40.17 4.57
N GLU A 137 29.24 -40.28 4.43
CA GLU A 137 30.04 -41.35 5.02
C GLU A 137 29.78 -41.43 6.53
N ASP A 138 29.37 -42.61 6.99
CA ASP A 138 29.80 -43.27 8.22
C ASP A 138 30.20 -42.36 9.40
N ALA A 139 29.25 -41.55 9.89
CA ALA A 139 29.35 -41.06 11.25
C ALA A 139 28.86 -42.16 12.19
N ASP A 140 29.81 -42.94 12.68
CA ASP A 140 29.67 -43.86 13.81
C ASP A 140 28.79 -43.21 14.89
N LEU A 141 27.59 -43.77 15.05
CA LEU A 141 26.71 -43.53 16.19
C LEU A 141 27.38 -44.15 17.42
N ASP A 142 28.35 -43.46 18.00
CA ASP A 142 28.79 -43.73 19.36
C ASP A 142 27.66 -43.33 20.33
N ASP A 143 26.91 -44.37 20.67
CA ASP A 143 25.94 -44.52 21.74
C ASP A 143 26.58 -44.15 23.09
N ASP A 144 26.51 -42.88 23.52
CA ASP A 144 26.84 -42.48 24.92
C ASP A 144 26.37 -41.04 25.30
N LEU A 145 25.19 -40.61 24.86
CA LEU A 145 24.55 -39.41 25.42
C LEU A 145 23.67 -39.74 26.62
N ASP A 146 24.31 -39.89 27.78
CA ASP A 146 23.72 -39.83 29.12
C ASP A 146 23.01 -38.47 29.31
N TYR A 147 21.71 -38.44 29.00
CA TYR A 147 20.84 -37.33 29.36
C TYR A 147 20.49 -37.45 30.86
N PRO A 148 20.97 -36.53 31.73
CA PRO A 148 20.54 -36.55 33.12
C PRO A 148 19.05 -36.19 33.18
N ARG A 149 18.24 -37.14 33.65
CA ARG A 149 16.86 -36.86 34.07
C ARG A 149 16.92 -35.84 35.20
N GLY A 150 16.58 -34.60 34.90
CA GLY A 150 16.37 -33.56 35.91
C GLY A 150 15.29 -34.03 36.89
N SER A 151 15.73 -34.40 38.09
CA SER A 151 14.89 -34.74 39.22
C SER A 151 13.94 -33.58 39.50
N ARG A 152 12.65 -33.83 39.30
CA ARG A 152 11.60 -33.08 39.96
C ARG A 152 11.59 -33.54 41.41
N ASP A 153 12.29 -32.82 42.27
CA ASP A 153 12.04 -32.77 43.70
C ASP A 153 12.49 -31.39 44.16
N ASP A 154 11.53 -30.56 44.57
CA ASP A 154 11.57 -29.72 45.78
C ASP A 154 10.40 -28.70 45.75
N LEU A 155 9.35 -29.08 46.49
CA LEU A 155 8.35 -28.28 47.23
C LEU A 155 7.59 -27.14 46.54
#